data_AF-A0A848IZ15-F1
#
_entry.id   AF-A0A848IZ15-F1
#
_cell.length_a   1.000
_cell.length_b   1.000
_cell.length_c   1.000
_cell.angle_alpha   90.00
_cell.angle_beta   90.00
_cell.angle_gamma   90.00
#
_symmetry.space_group_name_H-M   'P 1'
#
loop_
_entity.id
_entity.type
_entity.pdbx_description
1 polymer ?
#
loop_
_entity_poly.entity_id
_entity_poly.type
_entity_poly.pdbx_seq_one_letter_code
_entity_poly.pdbx_strand_id
1 'polypeptide(L)'
;MRPAITIETFLGKLDTIQFQANQVLKGRTLPEALNAYSRYSKNLKESILEHIKDEEIIKLAHEIPEFTYAPTEIKTWEYVVFPVAFVKSLKNKNHLKSCISNIIDGRNKYSKIEFMIKGE
;
A
#
# COMPACT_ATOMS: atom_id res chain seq x y z
N MET A 1 -17.47 -11.50 -22.18
CA MET A 1 -16.77 -10.24 -22.50
C MET A 1 -16.61 -9.46 -21.20
N ARG A 2 -15.39 -9.29 -20.67
CA ARG A 2 -15.16 -8.40 -19.52
C ARG A 2 -15.31 -6.96 -20.03
N PRO A 3 -16.07 -6.08 -19.35
CA PRO A 3 -16.26 -4.71 -19.80
C PRO A 3 -14.90 -4.00 -19.86
N ALA A 4 -14.64 -3.28 -20.95
CA ALA A 4 -13.47 -2.43 -21.07
C ALA A 4 -13.51 -1.39 -19.93
N ILE A 5 -12.54 -1.47 -19.01
CA ILE A 5 -12.40 -0.47 -17.95
C ILE A 5 -12.12 0.86 -18.63
N THR A 6 -13.00 1.86 -18.45
CA THR A 6 -12.78 3.20 -19.00
C THR A 6 -11.60 3.86 -18.28
N ILE A 7 -10.87 4.72 -18.99
CA ILE A 7 -9.74 5.50 -18.43
C ILE A 7 -10.19 6.27 -17.17
N GLU A 8 -11.40 6.83 -17.17
CA GLU A 8 -12.00 7.51 -16.02
C GLU A 8 -12.14 6.61 -14.78
N THR A 9 -12.56 5.35 -14.98
CA THR A 9 -12.66 4.37 -13.89
C THR A 9 -11.28 4.07 -13.31
N PHE A 10 -10.25 4.07 -14.15
CA PHE A 10 -8.88 3.82 -13.73
C PHE A 10 -8.29 4.99 -12.94
N LEU A 11 -8.52 6.22 -13.41
CA LEU A 11 -8.15 7.44 -12.68
C LEU A 11 -8.85 7.51 -11.32
N GLY A 12 -10.14 7.17 -11.23
CA GLY A 12 -10.85 7.10 -9.95
C GLY A 12 -10.26 6.08 -8.98
N LYS A 13 -9.76 4.94 -9.48
CA LYS A 13 -9.04 3.97 -8.65
C LYS A 13 -7.68 4.50 -8.18
N LEU A 14 -6.95 5.23 -9.03
CA LEU A 14 -5.69 5.88 -8.67
C LEU A 14 -5.89 6.97 -7.61
N ASP A 15 -6.92 7.79 -7.73
CA ASP A 15 -7.28 8.78 -6.71
C ASP A 15 -7.64 8.10 -5.38
N THR A 16 -8.37 6.99 -5.44
CA THR A 16 -8.77 6.23 -4.25
C THR A 16 -7.55 5.67 -3.51
N ILE A 17 -6.58 5.08 -4.21
CA ILE A 17 -5.38 4.55 -3.54
C ILE A 17 -4.52 5.67 -2.95
N GLN A 18 -4.43 6.81 -3.62
CA GLN A 18 -3.70 7.97 -3.11
C GLN A 18 -4.40 8.58 -1.89
N PHE A 19 -5.74 8.63 -1.88
CA PHE A 19 -6.52 9.02 -0.72
C PHE A 19 -6.28 8.08 0.46
N GLN A 20 -6.33 6.76 0.25
CA GLN A 20 -6.06 5.77 1.28
C GLN A 20 -4.62 5.89 1.83
N ALA A 21 -3.63 6.07 0.96
CA ALA A 21 -2.25 6.34 1.39
C ALA A 21 -2.20 7.58 2.29
N ASN A 22 -2.82 8.68 1.87
CA ASN A 22 -2.85 9.91 2.65
C ASN A 22 -3.55 9.74 4.01
N GLN A 23 -4.63 8.96 4.08
CA GLN A 23 -5.31 8.67 5.35
C GLN A 23 -4.41 7.92 6.32
N VAL A 24 -3.68 6.91 5.83
CA VAL A 24 -2.72 6.17 6.65
C VAL A 24 -1.58 7.09 7.11
N LEU A 25 -1.03 7.90 6.20
CA LEU A 25 0.09 8.82 6.50
C LEU A 25 -0.31 9.95 7.47
N LYS A 26 -1.56 10.41 7.44
CA LYS A 26 -2.09 11.46 8.33
C LYS A 26 -2.44 10.96 9.74
N GLY A 27 -2.14 9.71 10.08
CA GLY A 27 -2.27 9.20 11.45
C GLY A 27 -3.32 8.10 11.63
N ARG A 28 -3.98 7.63 10.57
CA ARG A 28 -4.75 6.38 10.62
C ARG A 28 -3.83 5.17 10.39
N THR A 29 -2.75 5.05 11.14
CA THR A 29 -1.83 3.89 11.12
C THR A 29 -2.42 2.66 11.85
N LEU A 30 -3.74 2.49 11.75
CA LEU A 30 -4.41 1.31 12.26
C LEU A 30 -4.00 0.11 11.39
N PRO A 31 -3.79 -1.08 12.00
CA PRO A 31 -3.46 -2.29 11.26
C PRO A 31 -4.44 -2.58 10.11
N GLU A 32 -5.72 -2.31 10.35
CA GLU A 32 -6.80 -2.48 9.37
C GLU A 32 -6.63 -1.55 8.16
N ALA A 33 -6.27 -0.29 8.37
CA ALA A 33 -6.05 0.67 7.30
C ALA A 33 -4.82 0.33 6.46
N LEU A 34 -3.74 -0.14 7.10
CA LEU A 34 -2.54 -0.65 6.42
C LEU A 34 -2.87 -1.85 5.52
N ASN A 35 -3.64 -2.80 6.05
CA ASN A 35 -4.04 -4.00 5.30
C ASN A 35 -5.07 -3.68 4.21
N ALA A 36 -5.98 -2.73 4.44
CA ALA A 36 -6.92 -2.26 3.43
C ALA A 36 -6.18 -1.62 2.24
N TYR A 37 -5.21 -0.74 2.52
CA TYR A 37 -4.35 -0.16 1.48
C TYR A 37 -3.60 -1.24 0.71
N SER A 38 -2.96 -2.19 1.41
CA SER A 38 -2.20 -3.27 0.77
C SER A 38 -3.07 -4.12 -0.17
N ARG A 39 -4.26 -4.55 0.29
CA ARG A 39 -5.20 -5.30 -0.53
C ARG A 39 -5.65 -4.51 -1.75
N TYR A 40 -5.98 -3.23 -1.55
CA TYR A 40 -6.40 -2.36 -2.65
C TYR A 40 -5.26 -2.13 -3.65
N SER A 41 -4.03 -1.94 -3.18
CA SER A 41 -2.82 -1.81 -4.00
C SER A 41 -2.58 -3.03 -4.86
N LYS A 42 -2.69 -4.23 -4.28
CA LYS A 42 -2.55 -5.47 -5.03
C LYS A 42 -3.60 -5.60 -6.13
N ASN A 43 -4.87 -5.38 -5.80
CA ASN A 43 -5.97 -5.45 -6.78
C ASN A 43 -5.81 -4.39 -7.88
N LEU A 44 -5.35 -3.18 -7.52
CA LEU A 44 -5.11 -2.14 -8.50
C LEU A 44 -3.96 -2.52 -9.42
N LYS A 45 -2.83 -3.00 -8.88
CA LYS A 45 -1.67 -3.49 -9.63
C LYS A 45 -2.07 -4.57 -10.64
N GLU A 46 -2.83 -5.58 -10.21
CA GLU A 46 -3.37 -6.60 -11.11
C GLU A 46 -4.24 -5.99 -12.22
N SER A 47 -5.12 -5.05 -11.87
CA SER A 47 -5.94 -4.33 -12.85
C SER A 47 -5.09 -3.49 -13.83
N ILE A 48 -3.97 -2.91 -13.40
CA ILE A 48 -3.02 -2.17 -14.26
C ILE A 48 -2.40 -3.14 -15.26
N LEU A 49 -1.85 -4.24 -14.78
CA LEU A 49 -1.14 -5.23 -15.60
C LEU A 49 -2.04 -5.96 -16.60
N GLU A 50 -3.32 -6.15 -16.26
CA GLU A 50 -4.28 -6.78 -17.18
C GLU A 50 -4.75 -5.86 -18.32
N HIS A 51 -4.77 -4.54 -18.11
CA HIS A 51 -5.45 -3.61 -19.03
C HIS A 51 -4.52 -2.61 -19.73
N ILE A 52 -3.36 -2.30 -19.14
CA ILE A 52 -2.40 -1.36 -19.70
C ILE A 52 -1.30 -2.14 -20.42
N LYS A 53 -1.03 -1.76 -21.68
CA LYS A 53 0.01 -2.38 -22.53
C LYS A 53 1.30 -1.54 -22.62
N ASP A 54 1.31 -0.37 -21.99
CA ASP A 54 2.47 0.50 -21.94
C ASP A 54 3.58 -0.11 -21.09
N GLU A 55 4.78 -0.26 -21.66
CA GLU A 55 5.92 -0.90 -20.99
C GLU A 55 6.43 -0.11 -19.78
N GLU A 56 6.36 1.22 -19.80
CA GLU A 56 6.80 2.07 -18.68
C GLU A 56 5.85 1.94 -17.50
N ILE A 57 4.54 1.94 -17.77
CA ILE A 57 3.53 1.74 -16.73
C ILE A 57 3.63 0.33 -16.14
N ILE A 58 3.87 -0.68 -16.98
CA ILE A 58 4.07 -2.06 -16.52
C ILE A 58 5.31 -2.15 -15.61
N LYS A 59 6.44 -1.53 -15.97
CA LYS A 59 7.65 -1.49 -15.14
C LYS A 59 7.36 -0.84 -13.79
N LEU A 60 6.73 0.33 -13.78
CA LEU A 60 6.35 1.02 -12.54
C LEU A 60 5.41 0.18 -11.67
N ALA A 61 4.44 -0.51 -12.27
CA ALA A 61 3.51 -1.39 -11.57
C ALA A 61 4.22 -2.58 -10.90
N HIS A 62 5.25 -3.16 -11.55
CA HIS A 62 6.05 -4.24 -10.97
C HIS A 62 6.87 -3.79 -9.77
N GLU A 63 7.36 -2.54 -9.79
CA GLU A 63 8.13 -1.96 -8.70
C GLU A 63 7.28 -1.58 -7.47
N ILE A 64 5.95 -1.61 -7.55
CA ILE A 64 5.09 -1.25 -6.42
C ILE A 64 5.29 -2.26 -5.28
N PRO A 65 5.69 -1.80 -4.08
CA PRO A 65 6.00 -2.68 -2.97
C PRO A 65 4.74 -3.35 -2.42
N GLU A 66 4.80 -4.66 -2.30
CA GLU A 66 3.77 -5.45 -1.62
C GLU A 66 4.17 -5.66 -0.17
N PHE A 67 3.24 -5.42 0.76
CA PHE A 67 3.48 -5.65 2.17
C PHE A 67 2.20 -6.12 2.84
N THR A 68 2.32 -6.84 3.95
CA THR A 68 1.19 -7.18 4.83
C THR A 68 1.58 -6.77 6.23
N TYR A 69 0.70 -6.08 6.94
CA TYR A 69 0.95 -5.65 8.31
C TYR A 69 0.18 -6.54 9.27
N ALA A 70 0.88 -7.44 9.95
CA ALA A 70 0.36 -8.21 11.06
C ALA A 70 0.94 -7.64 12.37
N PRO A 71 0.15 -6.95 13.20
CA PRO A 71 0.66 -6.43 14.47
C PRO A 71 1.11 -7.61 15.34
N THR A 72 2.29 -7.50 15.93
CA THR A 72 2.74 -8.51 16.89
C THR A 72 1.97 -8.30 18.20
N GLU A 73 1.04 -9.21 18.51
CA GLU A 73 0.35 -9.22 19.80
C GLU A 73 1.34 -9.56 20.92
N ILE A 74 1.39 -8.71 21.95
CA ILE A 74 2.15 -8.96 23.18
C ILE A 74 1.15 -9.56 24.17
N LYS A 75 1.38 -10.82 24.56
CA LYS A 75 0.52 -11.48 25.55
C LYS A 75 0.78 -10.90 26.94
N THR A 76 -0.24 -10.89 27.80
CA THR A 76 -0.15 -10.27 29.15
C THR A 76 1.00 -10.84 29.99
N TRP A 77 1.32 -12.13 29.85
CA TRP A 77 2.44 -12.75 30.56
C TRP A 77 3.82 -12.35 30.01
N GLU A 78 3.89 -11.85 28.77
CA GLU A 78 5.13 -11.35 28.18
C GLU A 78 5.49 -9.95 28.69
N TYR A 79 4.52 -9.21 29.27
CA TYR A 79 4.79 -7.95 29.97
C TYR A 79 5.58 -8.16 31.28
N VAL A 80 5.47 -9.35 31.89
CA VAL A 80 6.26 -9.71 33.08
C VAL A 80 7.74 -9.84 32.72
N VAL A 81 8.05 -10.21 31.47
CA VAL A 81 9.42 -10.31 30.96
C VAL A 81 9.76 -9.05 30.16
N PHE A 82 10.13 -7.98 30.85
CA PHE A 82 10.50 -6.68 30.28
C PHE A 82 11.38 -6.74 29.01
N PRO A 83 12.46 -7.55 28.93
CA PRO A 83 13.27 -7.62 27.71
C PRO A 83 12.49 -8.19 26.50
N VAL A 84 11.57 -9.13 26.70
CA VAL A 84 10.76 -9.71 25.62
C VAL A 84 9.73 -8.70 25.11
N ALA A 85 9.02 -8.01 26.01
CA ALA A 85 8.09 -6.95 25.65
C ALA A 85 8.78 -5.79 24.92
N PHE A 86 9.97 -5.40 25.37
CA PHE A 86 10.75 -4.32 24.75
C PHE A 86 11.21 -4.68 23.33
N VAL A 87 11.76 -5.89 23.14
CA VAL A 87 12.18 -6.38 21.81
C VAL A 87 10.99 -6.47 20.85
N LYS A 88 9.84 -6.98 21.30
CA LYS A 88 8.62 -7.04 20.47
C LYS A 88 8.11 -5.64 20.11
N SER A 89 8.12 -4.71 21.06
CA SER A 89 7.71 -3.31 20.81
C SER A 89 8.60 -2.62 19.77
N LEU A 90 9.92 -2.80 19.87
CA LEU A 90 10.88 -2.27 18.89
C LEU A 90 10.66 -2.88 17.50
N LYS A 91 10.49 -4.21 17.41
CA LYS A 91 10.18 -4.88 16.13
C LYS A 91 8.91 -4.34 15.50
N ASN A 92 7.85 -4.16 16.28
CA ASN A 92 6.57 -3.64 15.79
C ASN A 92 6.70 -2.21 15.26
N LYS A 93 7.45 -1.34 15.96
CA LYS A 93 7.76 0.03 15.50
C LYS A 93 8.55 0.05 14.19
N ASN A 94 9.55 -0.81 14.06
CA ASN A 94 10.36 -0.90 12.84
C ASN A 94 9.54 -1.44 11.66
N HIS A 95 8.70 -2.45 11.89
CA HIS A 95 7.77 -2.96 10.88
C HIS A 95 6.78 -1.88 10.41
N LEU A 96 6.19 -1.14 11.35
CA LEU A 96 5.26 -0.06 11.02
C LEU A 96 5.94 1.03 10.19
N LYS A 97 7.16 1.44 10.55
CA LYS A 97 7.96 2.38 9.74
C LYS A 97 8.25 1.85 8.33
N SER A 98 8.60 0.57 8.21
CA SER A 98 8.81 -0.07 6.90
C SER A 98 7.53 -0.08 6.05
N CYS A 99 6.38 -0.44 6.63
CA CYS A 99 5.10 -0.39 5.93
C CYS A 99 4.74 1.03 5.50
N ILE A 100 4.95 2.04 6.35
CA ILE A 100 4.74 3.44 6.01
C ILE A 100 5.64 3.86 4.84
N SER A 101 6.93 3.47 4.87
CA SER A 101 7.86 3.74 3.77
C SER A 101 7.37 3.13 2.45
N ASN A 102 6.87 1.90 2.49
CA ASN A 102 6.31 1.22 1.32
C ASN A 102 5.05 1.91 0.79
N ILE A 103 4.20 2.46 1.68
CA ILE A 103 3.02 3.24 1.27
C ILE A 103 3.43 4.54 0.59
N ILE A 104 4.45 5.23 1.10
CA ILE A 104 4.96 6.46 0.49
C ILE A 104 5.51 6.15 -0.90
N ASP A 105 6.34 5.11 -1.02
CA ASP A 105 6.91 4.70 -2.29
C ASP A 105 5.83 4.25 -3.29
N GLY A 106 4.89 3.41 -2.85
CA GLY A 106 3.74 2.99 -3.64
C GLY A 106 2.90 4.17 -4.13
N ARG A 107 2.55 5.11 -3.23
CA ARG A 107 1.82 6.35 -3.59
C ARG A 107 2.55 7.14 -4.68
N ASN A 108 3.86 7.33 -4.54
CA ASN A 108 4.65 8.07 -5.52
C ASN A 108 4.64 7.37 -6.89
N LYS A 109 4.74 6.04 -6.92
CA LYS A 109 4.65 5.25 -8.16
C LYS A 109 3.26 5.35 -8.79
N TYR A 110 2.19 5.25 -8.00
CA TYR A 110 0.82 5.45 -8.50
C TYR A 110 0.59 6.86 -9.05
N SER A 111 1.15 7.88 -8.41
CA SER A 111 1.06 9.26 -8.91
C SER A 111 1.83 9.45 -10.22
N LYS A 112 2.98 8.79 -10.41
CA LYS A 112 3.67 8.77 -11.71
C LYS A 112 2.85 8.08 -12.80
N ILE A 113 2.24 6.93 -12.49
CA ILE A 113 1.35 6.23 -13.42
C ILE A 113 0.15 7.11 -13.79
N GLU A 114 -0.45 7.79 -12.80
CA GLU A 114 -1.54 8.74 -13.05
C GLU A 114 -1.12 9.88 -13.98
N PHE A 115 0.07 10.45 -13.77
CA PHE A 115 0.61 11.50 -14.62
C PHE A 115 0.84 11.03 -16.05
N MET A 116 1.38 9.81 -16.23
CA MET A 116 1.55 9.20 -17.56
C MET A 116 0.22 8.99 -18.27
N ILE A 117 -0.83 8.57 -17.54
CA ILE A 117 -2.16 8.33 -18.13
C ILE A 117 -2.90 9.65 -18.43
N LYS A 118 -2.70 10.71 -17.64
CA LYS A 118 -3.29 12.04 -17.87
C LYS A 118 -2.50 12.91 -18.85
N GLY A 119 -1.29 12.49 -19.22
CA GLY A 119 -0.28 13.29 -19.90
C GLY A 119 0.07 12.83 -21.31
N GLU A 120 -0.88 12.18 -22.01
CA GLU A 120 -1.00 12.15 -23.47
C GLU A 120 -2.27 12.88 -23.91
#